data_AF-A0A950P2Q4-F1
#
_entry.id   AF-A0A950P2Q4-F1
#
_cell.length_a   1.000
_cell.length_b   1.000
_cell.length_c   1.000
_cell.angle_alpha   90.00
_cell.angle_beta   90.00
_cell.angle_gamma   90.00
#
_symmetry.space_group_name_H-M   'P 1'
#
loop_
_entity.id
_entity.type
_entity.pdbx_description
1 polymer ?
#
loop_
_entity_poly.entity_id
_entity_poly.type
_entity_poly.pdbx_seq_one_letter_code
_entity_poly.pdbx_strand_id
1 'polypeptide(L)'
;MELRFLGHACFTLSDGDTTVLIDPFLTGNPKAAIAADDVQATTILLTHGHADHIGDTVAIAKRTAAPVVAIVELAREVGEEGIEAHDPNLGGTVKFDWGWVKLVPAWHTSTTPKGTVNTPAGLLIDFDGSVVYHLGDTSLFSDLQLVGKRTPIDLALMCI
;
A
#
# COMPACT_ATOMS: atom_id res chain seq x y z
N MET A 1 9.75 -9.08 11.91
CA MET A 1 8.53 -8.68 11.17
C MET A 1 7.35 -9.55 11.57
N GLU A 2 6.31 -8.96 12.14
CA GLU A 2 4.96 -9.52 12.26
C GLU A 2 4.10 -9.02 11.09
N LEU A 3 3.40 -9.93 10.40
CA LEU A 3 2.41 -9.59 9.38
C LEU A 3 1.01 -9.92 9.88
N ARG A 4 0.08 -8.98 9.77
CA ARG A 4 -1.33 -9.19 10.08
C ARG A 4 -2.20 -8.90 8.87
N PHE A 5 -3.12 -9.82 8.58
CA PHE A 5 -4.20 -9.59 7.62
C PHE A 5 -5.38 -8.95 8.34
N LEU A 6 -5.76 -7.74 7.92
CA LEU A 6 -6.85 -6.98 8.53
C LEU A 6 -8.16 -7.07 7.73
N GLY A 7 -8.17 -7.75 6.59
CA GLY A 7 -9.35 -7.99 5.76
C GLY A 7 -9.22 -7.37 4.37
N HIS A 8 -9.84 -8.00 3.36
CA HIS A 8 -9.77 -7.61 1.94
C HIS A 8 -8.33 -7.54 1.41
N ALA A 9 -7.79 -6.34 1.19
CA ALA A 9 -6.39 -6.11 0.82
C ALA A 9 -5.60 -5.36 1.91
N CYS A 10 -6.20 -5.18 3.10
CA CYS A 10 -5.57 -4.44 4.19
C CYS A 10 -4.62 -5.33 5.00
N PHE A 11 -3.36 -4.93 5.11
CA PHE A 11 -2.33 -5.63 5.87
C PHE A 11 -1.49 -4.65 6.70
N THR A 12 -0.91 -5.14 7.79
CA THR A 12 0.15 -4.44 8.51
C THR A 12 1.43 -5.28 8.55
N LEU A 13 2.57 -4.62 8.36
CA LEU A 13 3.90 -5.12 8.72
C LEU A 13 4.40 -4.34 9.93
N SER A 14 4.85 -5.03 10.97
CA SER A 14 5.31 -4.36 12.20
C SER A 14 6.48 -5.07 12.87
N ASP A 15 7.28 -4.31 13.60
CA ASP A 15 8.29 -4.77 14.56
C ASP A 15 7.95 -4.37 16.02
N GLY A 16 6.79 -3.77 16.25
CA GLY A 16 6.34 -3.22 17.53
C GLY A 16 6.47 -1.70 17.63
N ASP A 17 7.48 -1.09 17.00
CA ASP A 17 7.72 0.36 17.02
C ASP A 17 7.29 1.01 15.70
N THR A 18 7.55 0.33 14.58
CA THR A 18 7.12 0.70 13.24
C THR A 18 5.90 -0.11 12.83
N THR A 19 4.92 0.55 12.23
CA THR A 19 3.78 -0.12 11.56
C THR A 19 3.61 0.42 10.15
N VAL A 20 3.88 -0.42 9.14
CA VAL A 20 3.56 -0.13 7.74
C VAL A 20 2.18 -0.69 7.44
N LEU A 21 1.24 0.20 7.12
CA LEU A 21 -0.14 -0.13 6.80
C LEU A 21 -0.35 -0.09 5.29
N ILE A 22 -1.01 -1.10 4.73
CA ILE A 22 -1.20 -1.25 3.27
C ILE A 22 -2.70 -1.25 2.98
N ASP A 23 -3.13 -0.51 1.96
CA ASP A 23 -4.50 -0.46 1.41
C ASP A 23 -5.61 -0.47 2.51
N PRO A 24 -5.72 0.58 3.34
CA PRO A 24 -6.50 0.55 4.57
C PRO A 24 -8.01 0.72 4.37
N PHE A 25 -8.65 -0.23 3.69
CA PHE A 25 -10.11 -0.37 3.64
C PHE A 25 -10.63 -1.14 4.85
N LEU A 26 -11.04 -0.40 5.88
CA LEU A 26 -11.54 -0.94 7.14
C LEU A 26 -13.01 -0.56 7.36
N THR A 27 -13.37 0.71 7.21
CA THR A 27 -14.76 1.16 7.33
C THR A 27 -15.59 0.63 6.18
N GLY A 28 -16.65 -0.12 6.50
CA GLY A 28 -17.51 -0.76 5.51
C GLY A 28 -16.98 -2.11 5.00
N ASN A 29 -15.78 -2.53 5.40
CA ASN A 29 -15.28 -3.86 5.12
C ASN A 29 -15.90 -4.87 6.09
N PRO A 30 -16.74 -5.83 5.62
CA PRO A 30 -17.43 -6.78 6.50
C PRO A 30 -16.50 -7.79 7.18
N LYS A 31 -15.24 -7.85 6.75
CA LYS A 31 -14.19 -8.73 7.29
C LYS A 31 -13.08 -7.96 7.99
N ALA A 32 -13.28 -6.66 8.27
CA ALA A 32 -12.29 -5.86 9.00
C ALA A 32 -11.98 -6.49 10.36
N ALA A 33 -10.71 -6.77 10.62
CA ALA A 33 -10.25 -7.34 11.89
C ALA A 33 -10.07 -6.28 12.99
N ILE A 34 -10.10 -5.00 12.62
CA ILE A 34 -9.91 -3.84 13.50
C ILE A 34 -10.67 -2.63 12.94
N ALA A 35 -11.10 -1.70 13.81
CA ALA A 35 -11.70 -0.46 13.37
C ALA A 35 -10.63 0.50 12.81
N ALA A 36 -11.01 1.33 11.84
CA ALA A 36 -10.14 2.37 11.29
C ALA A 36 -9.64 3.36 12.36
N ASP A 37 -10.40 3.56 13.43
CA ASP A 37 -10.04 4.45 14.54
C ASP A 37 -8.93 3.89 15.44
N ASP A 38 -8.76 2.57 15.47
CA ASP A 38 -7.85 1.88 16.40
C ASP A 38 -6.51 1.49 15.75
N VAL A 39 -6.46 1.39 14.41
CA VAL A 39 -5.24 0.98 13.70
C VAL A 39 -4.14 2.06 13.80
N GLN A 40 -2.90 1.65 14.02
CA GLN A 40 -1.74 2.54 14.02
C GLN A 40 -1.03 2.48 12.66
N ALA A 41 -0.36 3.55 12.28
CA ALA A 41 0.46 3.60 11.08
C ALA A 41 1.62 4.57 11.28
N THR A 42 2.83 4.10 11.00
CA THR A 42 4.05 4.91 10.80
C THR A 42 4.18 5.32 9.35
N THR A 43 3.72 4.49 8.41
CA THR A 43 3.67 4.79 6.98
C THR A 43 2.48 4.06 6.37
N ILE A 44 1.79 4.68 5.42
CA ILE A 44 0.71 4.05 4.67
C ILE A 44 1.14 3.86 3.22
N LEU A 45 0.91 2.68 2.67
CA LEU A 45 1.23 2.34 1.29
C LEU A 45 -0.06 2.04 0.53
N LEU A 46 -0.20 2.62 -0.66
CA LEU A 46 -1.35 2.40 -1.53
C LEU A 46 -0.94 1.75 -2.84
N THR A 47 -1.64 0.68 -3.20
CA THR A 47 -1.50 0.03 -4.50
C THR A 47 -2.17 0.84 -5.60
N HIS A 48 -3.39 1.31 -5.34
CA HIS A 48 -4.20 2.07 -6.29
C HIS A 48 -5.37 2.80 -5.61
N GLY A 49 -6.17 3.50 -6.40
CA GLY A 49 -7.14 4.48 -5.91
C GLY A 49 -8.56 3.98 -5.67
N HIS A 50 -8.90 2.72 -5.96
CA HIS A 50 -10.28 2.25 -5.75
C HIS A 50 -10.69 2.32 -4.28
N ALA A 51 -12.00 2.49 -4.05
CA ALA A 51 -12.56 2.75 -2.72
C ALA A 51 -12.19 1.69 -1.68
N ASP A 52 -12.14 0.43 -2.11
CA ASP A 52 -11.80 -0.75 -1.31
C ASP A 52 -10.28 -0.95 -1.11
N HIS A 53 -9.45 -0.01 -1.56
CA HIS A 53 -8.01 0.05 -1.29
C HIS A 53 -7.61 1.35 -0.62
N ILE A 54 -8.01 2.50 -1.19
CA ILE A 54 -7.73 3.81 -0.58
C ILE A 54 -8.40 3.96 0.78
N GLY A 55 -9.62 3.43 0.93
CA GLY A 55 -10.34 3.29 2.20
C GLY A 55 -10.23 4.49 3.14
N ASP A 56 -9.78 4.21 4.35
CA ASP A 56 -9.69 5.14 5.49
C ASP A 56 -8.37 5.93 5.52
N THR A 57 -7.57 5.90 4.45
CA THR A 57 -6.20 6.46 4.41
C THR A 57 -6.13 7.88 4.95
N VAL A 58 -6.99 8.79 4.48
CA VAL A 58 -6.93 10.20 4.87
C VAL A 58 -7.17 10.38 6.37
N ALA A 59 -8.14 9.66 6.93
CA ALA A 59 -8.46 9.73 8.35
C ALA A 59 -7.32 9.17 9.22
N ILE A 60 -6.78 8.02 8.84
CA ILE A 60 -5.69 7.35 9.57
C ILE A 60 -4.42 8.21 9.48
N ALA A 61 -4.02 8.64 8.28
CA ALA A 61 -2.82 9.46 8.08
C ALA A 61 -2.86 10.76 8.88
N LYS A 62 -4.01 11.46 8.91
CA LYS A 62 -4.17 12.68 9.72
C LYS A 62 -4.07 12.41 11.22
N ARG A 63 -4.62 11.29 11.70
CA ARG A 63 -4.58 10.93 13.12
C ARG A 63 -3.17 10.54 13.57
N THR A 64 -2.45 9.77 12.76
CA THR A 64 -1.14 9.21 13.13
C THR A 64 0.04 10.03 12.62
N ALA A 65 -0.21 11.07 11.81
CA ALA A 65 0.80 11.81 11.06
C ALA A 65 1.67 10.92 10.14
N ALA A 66 1.13 9.79 9.68
CA ALA A 66 1.84 8.89 8.78
C ALA A 66 1.95 9.51 7.37
N PRO A 67 3.15 9.54 6.77
CA PRO A 67 3.27 9.80 5.34
C PRO A 67 2.62 8.66 4.53
N VAL A 68 2.15 9.01 3.34
CA VAL A 68 1.53 8.09 2.39
C VAL A 68 2.43 7.91 1.17
N VAL A 69 2.62 6.68 0.72
CA VAL A 69 3.30 6.38 -0.53
C VAL A 69 2.29 5.84 -1.54
N ALA A 70 2.21 6.49 -2.70
CA ALA A 70 1.31 6.10 -3.76
C ALA A 70 1.85 6.53 -5.14
N ILE A 71 1.25 6.05 -6.23
CA ILE A 71 1.56 6.54 -7.57
C ILE A 71 1.26 8.04 -7.68
N VAL A 72 1.99 8.73 -8.57
CA VAL A 72 2.03 10.19 -8.73
C VAL A 72 0.68 10.90 -8.52
N GLU A 73 -0.35 10.55 -9.28
CA GLU A 73 -1.64 11.25 -9.22
C GLU A 73 -2.40 10.98 -7.91
N LEU A 74 -2.27 9.78 -7.36
CA LEU A 74 -2.91 9.40 -6.09
C LEU A 74 -2.19 10.06 -4.91
N ALA A 75 -0.86 10.09 -4.92
CA ALA A 75 -0.06 10.80 -3.93
C ALA A 75 -0.39 12.30 -3.93
N ARG A 76 -0.59 12.91 -5.11
CA ARG A 76 -1.05 14.31 -5.23
C ARG A 76 -2.43 14.52 -4.61
N GLU A 77 -3.42 13.67 -4.91
CA GLU A 77 -4.77 13.77 -4.32
C GLU A 77 -4.72 13.64 -2.78
N VAL A 78 -3.90 12.74 -2.26
CA VAL A 78 -3.68 12.60 -0.81
C VAL A 78 -2.97 13.84 -0.24
N GLY A 79 -1.99 14.40 -0.95
CA GLY A 79 -1.29 15.61 -0.54
C GLY A 79 -2.20 16.84 -0.45
N GLU A 80 -3.25 16.93 -1.29
CA GLU A 80 -4.26 17.98 -1.23
C GLU A 80 -5.07 17.97 0.09
N GLU A 81 -5.04 16.86 0.82
CA GLU A 81 -5.62 16.75 2.17
C GLU A 81 -4.71 17.26 3.29
N GLY A 82 -3.50 17.76 2.96
CA GLY A 82 -2.49 18.23 3.92
C GLY A 82 -1.66 17.11 4.54
N ILE A 83 -1.58 15.95 3.87
CA ILE A 83 -0.81 14.78 4.30
C ILE A 83 0.53 14.77 3.57
N GLU A 84 1.62 14.42 4.26
CA GLU A 84 2.90 14.18 3.60
C GLU A 84 2.78 12.97 2.66
N ALA A 85 3.10 13.16 1.38
CA ALA A 85 2.97 12.11 0.38
C ALA A 85 4.26 11.96 -0.43
N HIS A 86 4.68 10.72 -0.64
CA HIS A 86 5.74 10.36 -1.58
C HIS A 86 5.10 9.81 -2.86
N ASP A 87 5.57 10.31 -4.00
CA ASP A 87 4.96 10.14 -5.31
C ASP A 87 5.86 9.39 -6.31
N PRO A 88 6.44 8.21 -5.96
CA PRO A 88 7.23 7.45 -6.90
C PRO A 88 6.38 7.03 -8.12
N ASN A 89 7.03 6.94 -9.28
CA ASN A 89 6.43 6.27 -10.45
C ASN A 89 6.77 4.76 -10.43
N LEU A 90 6.20 3.97 -11.35
CA LEU A 90 6.50 2.55 -11.50
C LEU A 90 8.01 2.32 -11.69
N GLY A 91 8.58 1.41 -10.89
CA GLY A 91 10.01 1.15 -10.78
C GLY A 91 10.75 2.06 -9.78
N GLY A 92 10.12 3.16 -9.35
CA GLY A 92 10.62 4.07 -8.33
C GLY A 92 10.65 3.44 -6.94
N THR A 93 11.60 3.85 -6.12
CA THR A 93 11.79 3.33 -4.75
C THR A 93 11.84 4.49 -3.77
N VAL A 94 11.07 4.39 -2.70
CA VAL A 94 11.12 5.30 -1.56
C VAL A 94 11.79 4.57 -0.41
N LYS A 95 12.72 5.25 0.27
CA LYS A 95 13.49 4.69 1.38
C LYS A 95 13.07 5.36 2.68
N PHE A 96 12.98 4.56 3.72
CA PHE A 96 12.70 4.96 5.09
C PHE A 96 13.76 4.34 6.02
N ASP A 97 13.75 4.72 7.29
CA ASP A 97 14.65 4.12 8.28
C ASP A 97 14.33 2.63 8.52
N TRP A 98 13.06 2.22 8.33
CA TRP A 98 12.59 0.84 8.49
C TRP A 98 12.82 -0.06 7.26
N GLY A 99 13.23 0.50 6.12
CA GLY A 99 13.40 -0.25 4.87
C GLY A 99 13.05 0.56 3.63
N TRP A 100 12.41 -0.09 2.65
CA TRP A 100 12.03 0.58 1.41
C TRP A 100 10.77 0.00 0.78
N VAL A 101 10.11 0.82 -0.03
CA VAL A 101 9.00 0.40 -0.88
C VAL A 101 9.30 0.76 -2.34
N LYS A 102 9.03 -0.17 -3.25
CA LYS A 102 9.11 0.03 -4.69
C LYS A 102 7.78 -0.30 -5.33
N LEU A 103 7.31 0.61 -6.19
CA LEU A 103 6.14 0.36 -7.02
C LEU A 103 6.55 -0.48 -8.22
N VAL A 104 5.80 -1.54 -8.51
CA VAL A 104 5.97 -2.41 -9.67
C VAL A 104 4.67 -2.45 -10.47
N PRO A 105 4.72 -2.81 -11.78
CA PRO A 105 3.51 -2.86 -12.59
C PRO A 105 2.43 -3.77 -11.99
N ALA A 106 1.18 -3.33 -12.07
CA ALA A 106 -0.02 -4.13 -11.86
C ALA A 106 -0.96 -3.94 -13.06
N TRP A 107 -1.74 -4.97 -13.38
CA TRP A 107 -2.68 -4.96 -14.50
C TRP A 107 -4.11 -4.86 -13.99
N HIS A 108 -4.56 -3.62 -13.79
CA HIS A 108 -5.89 -3.28 -13.30
C HIS A 108 -6.31 -1.90 -13.79
N THR A 109 -7.51 -1.47 -13.41
CA THR A 109 -7.93 -0.07 -13.53
C THR A 109 -7.68 0.67 -12.23
N SER A 110 -7.66 2.01 -12.26
CA SER A 110 -7.62 2.79 -11.03
C SER A 110 -8.23 4.17 -11.23
N THR A 111 -9.25 4.47 -10.42
CA THR A 111 -9.86 5.79 -10.32
C THR A 111 -10.34 5.99 -8.89
N THR A 112 -10.00 7.13 -8.28
CA THR A 112 -10.42 7.43 -6.90
C THR A 112 -11.92 7.71 -6.82
N PRO A 113 -12.55 7.61 -5.63
CA PRO A 113 -13.91 8.09 -5.43
C PRO A 113 -14.11 9.56 -5.80
N LYS A 114 -13.04 10.37 -5.78
CA LYS A 114 -13.04 11.77 -6.22
C LYS A 114 -12.91 11.93 -7.75
N GLY A 115 -12.68 10.85 -8.49
CA GLY A 115 -12.54 10.83 -9.94
C GLY A 115 -11.11 10.98 -10.47
N THR A 116 -10.08 10.90 -9.62
CA THR A 116 -8.69 10.98 -10.07
C THR A 116 -8.27 9.67 -10.71
N VAL A 117 -8.08 9.71 -12.02
CA VAL A 117 -7.51 8.61 -12.81
C VAL A 117 -6.03 8.50 -12.49
N ASN A 118 -5.56 7.29 -12.19
CA ASN A 118 -4.17 7.02 -11.87
C ASN A 118 -3.79 5.59 -12.34
N THR A 119 -2.54 5.20 -12.12
CA THR A 119 -2.02 3.88 -12.54
C THR A 119 -1.93 2.94 -11.34
N PRO A 120 -2.51 1.72 -11.37
CA PRO A 120 -2.36 0.78 -10.29
C PRO A 120 -0.93 0.24 -10.22
N ALA A 121 -0.51 -0.17 -9.02
CA ALA A 121 0.81 -0.72 -8.77
C ALA A 121 0.74 -1.89 -7.79
N GLY A 122 1.63 -2.87 -8.00
CA GLY A 122 2.07 -3.74 -6.93
C GLY A 122 3.15 -3.05 -6.09
N LEU A 123 3.38 -3.55 -4.89
CA LEU A 123 4.34 -3.00 -3.93
C LEU A 123 5.33 -4.09 -3.52
N LEU A 124 6.61 -3.89 -3.84
CA LEU A 124 7.69 -4.60 -3.17
C LEU A 124 8.08 -3.81 -1.93
N ILE A 125 8.01 -4.44 -0.77
CA ILE A 125 8.27 -3.81 0.52
C ILE A 125 9.36 -4.61 1.19
N ASP A 126 10.52 -4.00 1.38
CA ASP A 126 11.55 -4.51 2.27
C ASP A 126 11.30 -3.92 3.64
N PHE A 127 11.10 -4.79 4.61
CA PHE A 127 10.89 -4.45 6.00
C PHE A 127 11.90 -5.24 6.83
N ASP A 128 12.94 -4.55 7.32
CA ASP A 128 14.05 -5.16 8.05
C ASP A 128 14.69 -6.36 7.30
N GLY A 129 14.91 -6.19 5.99
CA GLY A 129 15.53 -7.19 5.12
C GLY A 129 14.63 -8.36 4.68
N SER A 130 13.36 -8.40 5.14
CA SER A 130 12.35 -9.33 4.61
C SER A 130 11.56 -8.65 3.49
N VAL A 131 11.51 -9.26 2.30
CA VAL A 131 10.84 -8.70 1.13
C VAL A 131 9.45 -9.30 0.96
N VAL A 132 8.44 -8.45 1.17
CA VAL A 132 7.03 -8.73 0.94
C VAL A 132 6.62 -8.16 -0.42
N TYR A 133 5.96 -8.96 -1.25
CA TYR A 133 5.33 -8.50 -2.48
C TYR A 133 3.81 -8.46 -2.32
N HIS A 134 3.25 -7.26 -2.15
CA HIS A 134 1.81 -7.05 -2.23
C HIS A 134 1.43 -6.75 -3.67
N LEU A 135 0.68 -7.65 -4.33
CA LEU A 135 0.39 -7.52 -5.76
C LEU A 135 -0.60 -6.38 -6.06
N GLY A 136 -1.35 -5.93 -5.05
CA GLY A 136 -2.54 -5.13 -5.25
C GLY A 136 -3.60 -5.92 -6.00
N ASP A 137 -4.59 -5.23 -6.51
CA ASP A 137 -5.47 -5.82 -7.52
C ASP A 137 -4.73 -5.89 -8.84
N THR A 138 -4.60 -7.10 -9.37
CA THR A 138 -4.01 -7.33 -10.68
C THR A 138 -4.50 -8.64 -11.28
N SER A 139 -4.68 -8.67 -12.60
CA SER A 139 -4.81 -9.95 -13.29
C SER A 139 -3.47 -10.69 -13.35
N LEU A 140 -3.50 -11.96 -13.77
CA LEU A 140 -2.27 -12.65 -14.20
C LEU A 140 -1.70 -11.97 -15.45
N PHE A 141 -0.39 -11.69 -15.43
CA PHE A 141 0.38 -11.24 -16.60
C PHE A 141 1.81 -11.76 -16.51
N SER A 142 2.50 -11.84 -17.65
CA SER A 142 3.82 -12.47 -17.76
C SER A 142 4.87 -11.85 -16.84
N ASP A 143 4.79 -10.55 -16.60
CA ASP A 143 5.85 -9.79 -15.96
C ASP A 143 5.84 -9.91 -14.43
N LEU A 144 4.81 -10.54 -13.83
CA LEU A 144 4.88 -11.00 -12.43
C LEU A 144 6.12 -11.86 -12.19
N GLN A 145 6.56 -12.65 -13.18
CA GLN A 145 7.78 -13.44 -13.08
C GLN A 145 9.05 -12.58 -13.00
N LEU A 146 9.05 -11.38 -13.61
CA LEU A 146 10.23 -10.51 -13.66
C LEU A 146 10.51 -9.91 -12.29
N VAL A 147 9.47 -9.65 -11.51
CA VAL A 147 9.57 -9.16 -10.13
C VAL A 147 10.38 -10.16 -9.29
N GLY A 148 9.96 -11.43 -9.27
CA GLY A 148 10.68 -12.50 -8.54
C GLY A 148 12.05 -12.88 -9.11
N LYS A 149 12.32 -12.61 -10.40
CA LYS A 149 13.66 -12.80 -10.99
C LYS A 149 14.64 -11.69 -10.60
N ARG A 150 14.16 -10.48 -10.31
CA ARG A 150 15.01 -9.31 -9.97
C ARG A 150 15.22 -9.14 -8.48
N THR A 151 14.25 -9.57 -7.69
CA THR A 151 14.28 -9.43 -6.23
C THR A 151 13.80 -10.74 -5.63
N PRO A 152 14.61 -11.40 -4.78
CA PRO A 152 14.13 -12.53 -3.97
C PRO A 152 12.94 -12.07 -3.11
N ILE A 153 11.83 -12.80 -3.19
CA ILE A 153 10.58 -12.48 -2.47
C ILE A 153 10.41 -13.53 -1.37
N ASP A 154 10.28 -13.10 -0.12
CA ASP A 154 10.06 -13.99 1.02
C ASP A 154 8.58 -14.32 1.20
N LEU A 155 7.70 -13.36 0.89
CA LEU A 155 6.25 -13.52 1.01
C LEU A 155 5.51 -12.76 -0.08
N ALA A 156 4.51 -13.38 -0.70
CA ALA A 156 3.62 -12.73 -1.67
C ALA A 156 2.17 -12.68 -1.16
N LEU A 157 1.55 -11.50 -1.26
CA LEU A 157 0.15 -11.24 -0.93
C LEU A 157 -0.61 -11.04 -2.24
N MET A 158 -1.46 -12.00 -2.59
CA MET A 158 -2.12 -12.08 -3.89
C MET A 158 -3.64 -12.03 -3.73
N CYS A 159 -4.31 -11.26 -4.58
CA CYS A 159 -5.76 -11.34 -4.73
C CYS A 159 -6.16 -12.70 -5.33
N ILE A 160 -7.15 -13.38 -4.73
CA ILE A 160 -7.64 -14.72 -5.13
C ILE A 160 -9.14 -14.72 -5.39
#